data_AF-A0A960D0E3-F1
#
_entry.id   AF-A0A960D0E3-F1
#
_cell.length_a   1.000
_cell.length_b   1.000
_cell.length_c   1.000
_cell.angle_alpha   90.00
_cell.angle_beta   90.00
_cell.angle_gamma   90.00
#
_symmetry.space_group_name_H-M   'P 1'
#
loop_
_entity.id
_entity.type
_entity.pdbx_description
1 polymer ?
#
loop_
_entity_poly.entity_id
_entity_poly.type
_entity_poly.pdbx_seq_one_letter_code
_entity_poly.pdbx_strand_id
1 'polypeptide(L)'
;MSAPMFVMAALVCVLLLAVVALSYRLWKLRQGGTAAILRDAPAVGGHGWRHGVIRYRGDEARFYRLSRLRWWPDRRLSRRGREVTGRRAPRGD
;
A
#
# COMPACT_ATOMS: atom_id res chain seq x y z
N MET A 1 -41.99 4.53 14.53
CA MET A 1 -40.61 4.94 14.21
C MET A 1 -40.67 5.96 13.09
N SER A 2 -40.13 7.15 13.29
CA SER A 2 -40.29 8.27 12.36
C SER A 2 -39.40 8.10 11.13
N ALA A 3 -39.85 8.55 9.95
CA ALA A 3 -39.09 8.52 8.69
C ALA A 3 -37.60 8.90 8.80
N PRO A 4 -37.19 9.95 9.56
CA PRO A 4 -35.77 10.29 9.75
C PRO A 4 -34.96 9.16 10.41
N MET A 5 -35.56 8.37 11.29
CA MET A 5 -34.87 7.27 11.97
C MET A 5 -34.48 6.16 10.99
N PHE A 6 -35.35 5.84 10.04
CA PHE A 6 -35.06 4.87 8.97
C PHE A 6 -33.96 5.36 8.03
N VAL A 7 -33.99 6.65 7.68
CA VAL A 7 -32.94 7.27 6.85
C VAL A 7 -31.58 7.22 7.55
N MET A 8 -31.53 7.53 8.85
CA MET A 8 -30.30 7.50 9.63
C MET A 8 -29.75 6.08 9.75
N ALA A 9 -30.62 5.09 10.00
CA ALA A 9 -30.23 3.67 10.04
C ALA A 9 -29.68 3.20 8.68
N ALA A 10 -30.32 3.57 7.57
CA ALA A 10 -29.84 3.24 6.23
C ALA A 10 -28.45 3.84 5.95
N LEU A 11 -28.24 5.12 6.32
CA LEU A 11 -26.94 5.79 6.19
C LEU A 11 -25.84 5.07 6.98
N VAL A 12 -26.11 4.66 8.21
CA VAL A 12 -25.15 3.91 9.03
C VAL A 12 -24.85 2.54 8.43
N CYS A 13 -25.86 1.83 7.95
CA CYS A 13 -25.66 0.55 7.26
C CYS A 13 -24.78 0.70 6.01
N VAL A 14 -25.04 1.72 5.18
CA VAL A 14 -24.23 2.00 3.99
C VAL A 14 -22.79 2.34 4.38
N LEU A 15 -22.59 3.16 5.41
CA LEU A 15 -21.28 3.53 5.90
C LEU A 15 -20.51 2.31 6.43
N LEU A 16 -21.17 1.45 7.22
CA LEU A 16 -20.58 0.21 7.74
C LEU A 16 -20.17 -0.73 6.61
N LEU A 17 -21.03 -0.93 5.61
CA LEU A 17 -20.72 -1.74 4.43
C LEU A 17 -19.51 -1.20 3.68
N ALA A 18 -19.42 0.13 3.52
CA ALA A 18 -18.27 0.77 2.88
C ALA A 18 -16.96 0.52 3.67
N VAL A 19 -17.00 0.64 5.00
CA VAL A 19 -15.85 0.38 5.88
C VAL A 19 -15.41 -1.09 5.80
N VAL A 20 -16.34 -2.04 5.84
CA VAL A 20 -16.04 -3.48 5.74
C VAL A 20 -15.44 -3.80 4.38
N ALA A 21 -16.02 -3.30 3.29
CA ALA A 21 -15.52 -3.53 1.94
C ALA A 21 -14.08 -2.99 1.76
N LEU A 22 -13.80 -1.79 2.30
CA LEU A 22 -12.47 -1.19 2.26
C LEU A 22 -11.46 -1.96 3.12
N SER A 23 -11.87 -2.43 4.30
CA SER A 23 -11.03 -3.22 5.20
C SER A 23 -10.69 -4.58 4.62
N TYR A 24 -11.69 -5.30 4.08
CA TYR A 24 -11.49 -6.57 3.39
C TYR A 24 -10.54 -6.41 2.19
N ARG A 25 -10.70 -5.33 1.42
CA ARG A 25 -9.80 -4.99 0.32
C ARG A 25 -8.36 -4.79 0.81
N LEU A 26 -8.16 -3.99 1.85
CA LEU A 26 -6.84 -3.73 2.42
C LEU A 26 -6.18 -5.01 2.95
N TRP A 27 -6.96 -5.85 3.61
CA TRP A 27 -6.51 -7.16 4.06
C TRP A 27 -6.06 -8.02 2.89
N LYS A 28 -6.90 -8.14 1.85
CA LYS A 28 -6.59 -8.97 0.67
C LYS A 28 -5.36 -8.45 -0.10
N LEU A 29 -5.11 -7.15 -0.09
CA LEU A 29 -3.87 -6.58 -0.63
C LEU A 29 -2.64 -6.95 0.21
N ARG A 30 -2.79 -7.06 1.55
CA ARG A 30 -1.69 -7.37 2.49
C ARG A 30 -1.33 -8.85 2.54
N GLN A 31 -2.29 -9.76 2.36
CA GLN A 31 -2.03 -11.21 2.42
C GLN A 31 -1.17 -11.77 1.27
N GLY A 32 -1.02 -11.04 0.17
CA GLY A 32 -0.37 -11.56 -1.04
C GLY A 32 1.02 -10.98 -1.34
N GLY A 33 1.67 -10.27 -0.42
CA GLY A 33 2.95 -9.62 -0.69
C GLY A 33 3.90 -9.58 0.51
N THR A 34 5.17 -9.31 0.22
CA THR A 34 6.27 -9.25 1.20
C THR A 34 6.38 -7.83 1.76
N ALA A 35 6.49 -7.70 3.08
CA ALA A 35 6.78 -6.41 3.72
C ALA A 35 8.13 -5.88 3.22
N ALA A 36 8.15 -4.64 2.76
CA ALA A 36 9.37 -4.01 2.26
C ALA A 36 9.38 -2.52 2.53
N ILE A 37 10.58 -1.95 2.55
CA ILE A 37 10.78 -0.52 2.74
C ILE A 37 11.47 0.02 1.49
N LEU A 38 10.86 1.02 0.86
CA LEU A 38 11.44 1.70 -0.29
C LEU A 38 11.67 3.18 0.01
N ARG A 39 12.71 3.73 -0.61
CA ARG A 39 12.98 5.16 -0.67
C ARG A 39 13.34 5.56 -2.11
N ASP A 40 12.94 6.75 -2.51
CA ASP A 40 13.38 7.32 -3.79
C ASP A 40 14.76 7.96 -3.58
N ALA A 41 15.69 7.72 -4.50
CA ALA A 41 17.01 8.35 -4.51
C ALA A 41 17.00 9.62 -5.37
N PRO A 42 17.83 10.63 -5.09
CA PRO A 42 18.79 10.72 -3.99
C PRO A 42 18.15 11.25 -2.70
N ALA A 43 18.06 10.40 -1.67
CA ALA A 43 17.65 10.81 -0.32
C ALA A 43 18.87 10.74 0.62
N VAL A 44 19.20 11.88 1.24
CA VAL A 44 20.32 12.03 2.18
C VAL A 44 19.89 11.54 3.57
N GLY A 45 20.75 10.75 4.24
CA GLY A 45 20.50 10.23 5.58
C GLY A 45 19.43 9.11 5.68
N GLY A 46 18.73 9.09 6.83
CA GLY A 46 17.66 8.15 7.17
C GLY A 46 16.25 8.63 6.79
N HIS A 47 16.12 9.72 6.06
CA HIS A 47 14.82 10.25 5.67
C HIS A 47 14.27 9.57 4.40
N GLY A 48 12.96 9.63 4.21
CA GLY A 48 12.31 9.20 2.97
C GLY A 48 12.01 7.70 2.86
N TRP A 49 12.27 6.91 3.90
CA TRP A 49 11.83 5.51 3.97
C TRP A 49 10.31 5.43 4.02
N ARG A 50 9.77 4.56 3.18
CA ARG A 50 8.33 4.35 3.07
C ARG A 50 8.08 2.87 3.29
N HIS A 51 7.35 2.57 4.36
CA HIS A 51 6.90 1.22 4.64
C HIS A 51 5.79 0.85 3.64
N GLY A 52 5.89 -0.35 3.11
CA GLY A 52 4.92 -0.86 2.15
C GLY A 52 4.96 -2.37 2.02
N VAL A 53 4.20 -2.85 1.06
CA VAL A 53 4.14 -4.25 0.68
C VAL A 53 4.52 -4.34 -0.79
N ILE A 54 5.50 -5.19 -1.10
CA ILE A 54 5.85 -5.54 -2.48
C ILE A 54 5.09 -6.82 -2.85
N ARG A 55 4.40 -6.77 -3.98
CA ARG A 55 3.78 -7.96 -4.58
C ARG A 55 4.42 -8.24 -5.93
N TYR A 56 4.93 -9.45 -6.07
CA TYR A 56 5.41 -9.95 -7.35
C TYR A 56 4.23 -10.49 -8.16
N ARG A 57 4.04 -10.02 -9.39
CA ARG A 57 3.03 -10.56 -10.32
C ARG A 57 3.64 -10.62 -11.71
N GLY A 58 3.99 -11.84 -12.15
CA GLY A 58 4.59 -12.07 -13.47
C GLY A 58 5.97 -11.45 -13.57
N ASP A 59 6.07 -10.35 -14.34
CA ASP A 59 7.33 -9.63 -14.60
C ASP A 59 7.40 -8.24 -13.93
N GLU A 60 6.42 -7.94 -13.06
CA GLU A 60 6.33 -6.68 -12.31
C GLU A 60 6.34 -6.93 -10.80
N ALA A 61 7.22 -6.23 -10.10
CA ALA A 61 7.12 -6.00 -8.66
C ALA A 61 6.33 -4.71 -8.40
N ARG A 62 5.19 -4.82 -7.72
CA ARG A 62 4.29 -3.70 -7.41
C ARG A 62 4.44 -3.33 -5.94
N PHE A 63 4.76 -2.07 -5.67
CA PHE A 63 4.87 -1.54 -4.31
C PHE A 63 3.61 -0.77 -3.91
N TYR A 64 3.04 -1.14 -2.78
CA TYR A 64 1.89 -0.50 -2.16
C TYR A 64 2.33 0.15 -0.86
N ARG A 65 2.20 1.47 -0.74
CA ARG A 65 2.59 2.18 0.48
C ARG A 65 1.53 1.97 1.55
N LEU A 66 1.96 1.66 2.78
CA LEU A 66 1.06 1.45 3.92
C LEU A 66 0.25 2.70 4.29
N SER A 67 0.84 3.88 4.13
CA SER A 67 0.20 5.17 4.42
C SER A 67 -0.66 5.72 3.28
N ARG A 68 -0.79 5.02 2.15
CA ARG A 68 -1.70 5.41 1.07
C ARG A 68 -2.81 4.40 0.91
N LEU A 69 -4.03 4.86 1.16
CA LEU A 69 -5.28 4.11 0.96
C LEU A 69 -5.66 3.97 -0.52
N ARG A 70 -4.69 4.07 -1.44
CA ARG A 70 -4.95 4.17 -2.87
C ARG A 70 -5.06 2.78 -3.48
N TRP A 71 -6.06 2.61 -4.34
CA TRP A 71 -6.47 1.33 -4.92
C TRP A 71 -5.46 0.75 -5.93
N TRP A 72 -4.46 1.55 -6.32
CA TRP A 72 -3.46 1.26 -7.32
C TRP A 72 -2.05 1.24 -6.73
N PRO A 73 -1.13 0.43 -7.31
CA PRO A 73 0.27 0.42 -6.88
C PRO A 73 0.88 1.82 -7.03
N ASP A 74 1.56 2.29 -5.98
CA ASP A 74 2.26 3.57 -6.01
C ASP A 74 3.47 3.52 -6.94
N ARG A 75 4.10 2.34 -7.04
CA ARG A 75 5.21 2.09 -7.98
C ARG A 75 5.09 0.71 -8.60
N ARG A 76 5.39 0.65 -9.89
CA ARG A 76 5.63 -0.60 -10.62
C ARG A 76 7.12 -0.67 -10.96
N LEU A 77 7.77 -1.73 -10.52
CA LEU A 77 9.13 -2.07 -10.88
C LEU A 77 9.05 -3.22 -11.87
N SER A 78 9.28 -2.95 -13.16
CA SER A 78 9.46 -4.03 -14.14
C SER A 78 10.79 -4.72 -13.86
N ARG A 79 10.83 -6.05 -13.98
CA ARG A 79 12.08 -6.82 -13.86
C ARG A 79 13.07 -6.48 -14.97
N ARG A 80 12.59 -6.27 -16.21
CA ARG A 80 13.43 -6.02 -17.39
C ARG A 80 13.95 -4.60 -17.49
N GLY A 81 13.28 -3.64 -16.86
CA GLY A 81 13.65 -2.21 -16.90
C GLY A 81 14.39 -1.72 -15.65
N ARG A 82 14.92 -2.64 -14.82
CA ARG A 82 15.60 -2.30 -13.57
C ARG A 82 17.01 -2.86 -13.58
N GLU A 83 17.98 -1.97 -13.45
CA GLU A 83 19.38 -2.31 -13.29
C GLU A 83 19.83 -2.04 -11.85
N VAL A 84 20.78 -2.84 -11.36
CA VAL A 84 21.40 -2.62 -10.06
C VAL A 84 22.55 -1.62 -10.26
N THR A 85 22.27 -0.33 -10.09
CA THR A 85 23.27 0.76 -10.23
C THR A 85 24.35 0.71 -9.14
N GLY A 86 24.11 0.03 -8.02
CA GLY A 86 25.08 -0.11 -6.96
C GLY A 86 24.54 -0.81 -5.72
N ARG A 87 25.44 -1.19 -4.81
CA ARG A 87 25.11 -1.74 -3.50
C ARG A 87 25.69 -0.82 -2.43
N ARG A 88 24.93 -0.62 -1.34
CA ARG A 88 25.44 0.11 -0.18
C ARG A 88 26.36 -0.83 0.60
N ALA A 89 27.59 -0.39 0.89
CA ALA A 89 28.46 -1.08 1.84
C ALA A 89 27.86 -1.04 3.26
N PRO A 90 28.10 -2.06 4.10
CA PRO A 90 27.74 -1.99 5.51
C PRO A 90 28.36 -0.73 6.13
N ARG A 91 27.56 0.02 6.89
CA ARG A 91 28.03 1.13 7.71
C ARG A 91 27.91 0.69 9.17
N GLY A 92 28.99 0.83 9.93
CA GLY A 92 29.10 0.38 11.31
C GLY A 92 28.56 1.42 12.27
N ASP A 93 27.28 1.75 12.13
CA ASP A 93 26.56 2.70 12.97
C ASP A 93 25.63 1.95 13.93
#